data_AF-A0A2V7APD2-F1
#
_entry.id   AF-A0A2V7APD2-F1
#
_cell.length_a   1.000
_cell.length_b   1.000
_cell.length_c   1.000
_cell.angle_alpha   90.00
_cell.angle_beta   90.00
_cell.angle_gamma   90.00
#
_symmetry.space_group_name_H-M   'P 1'
#
loop_
_entity.id
_entity.type
_entity.pdbx_description
1 polymer ?
#
loop_
_entity_poly.entity_id
_entity_poly.type
_entity_poly.pdbx_seq_one_letter_code
_entity_poly.pdbx_strand_id
1 'polypeptide(L)'
;MILRRLVGLFLAAAILALAPAAQASPPDQSWISGLYDNADFDDVVLLITSNLGAVELGIVWSLRPVARVIGLVMPMEREHQAVCPLSSVLGRAPPLA
;
A
#
# COMPACT_ATOMS: atom_id res chain seq x y z
N MET A 1 30.60 12.39 -21.11
CA MET A 1 29.51 12.41 -22.12
C MET A 1 29.23 11.05 -22.74
N ILE A 2 30.24 10.20 -22.97
CA ILE A 2 30.05 8.86 -23.58
C ILE A 2 29.10 7.96 -22.77
N LEU A 3 29.26 7.89 -21.44
CA LEU A 3 28.42 7.07 -20.56
C LEU A 3 26.94 7.48 -20.63
N ARG A 4 26.66 8.80 -20.62
CA ARG A 4 25.29 9.31 -20.77
C ARG A 4 24.67 8.91 -22.11
N ARG A 5 25.45 8.92 -23.19
CA ARG A 5 24.98 8.46 -24.52
C ARG A 5 24.73 6.96 -24.55
N LEU A 6 25.60 6.16 -23.95
CA LEU A 6 25.43 4.71 -23.84
C LEU A 6 24.19 4.34 -23.01
N VAL A 7 23.98 5.01 -21.87
CA VAL A 7 22.77 4.85 -21.05
C VAL A 7 21.52 5.23 -21.86
N GLY A 8 21.58 6.35 -22.59
CA GLY A 8 20.47 6.76 -23.46
C GLY A 8 20.16 5.75 -24.57
N LEU A 9 21.20 5.23 -25.24
CA LEU A 9 21.05 4.19 -26.28
C LEU A 9 20.50 2.89 -25.70
N PHE A 10 20.99 2.46 -24.54
CA PHE A 10 20.49 1.27 -23.85
C PHE A 10 19.02 1.44 -23.46
N LEU A 11 18.65 2.58 -22.88
CA LEU A 11 17.27 2.86 -22.51
C LEU A 11 16.35 2.88 -23.74
N ALA A 12 16.79 3.51 -24.83
CA ALA A 12 16.04 3.51 -26.09
C ALA A 12 15.87 2.08 -26.63
N ALA A 13 16.94 1.29 -26.66
CA ALA A 13 16.89 -0.11 -27.10
C ALA A 13 15.96 -0.95 -26.21
N ALA A 14 16.01 -0.77 -24.88
CA ALA A 14 15.13 -1.47 -23.94
C ALA A 14 13.66 -1.12 -24.21
N ILE A 15 13.32 0.18 -24.30
CA ILE A 15 11.94 0.63 -24.58
C ILE A 15 11.43 0.07 -25.91
N LEU A 16 12.26 0.08 -26.96
CA LEU A 16 11.88 -0.49 -28.26
C LEU A 16 11.69 -2.02 -28.20
N ALA A 17 12.43 -2.71 -27.32
CA ALA A 17 12.33 -4.16 -27.16
C ALA A 17 11.14 -4.61 -26.30
N LEU A 18 10.56 -3.74 -25.46
CA LEU A 18 9.46 -4.11 -24.55
C LEU A 18 8.23 -4.68 -25.28
N ALA A 19 7.76 -4.01 -26.34
CA ALA A 19 6.56 -4.42 -27.06
C ALA A 19 6.70 -5.79 -27.76
N PRO A 20 7.75 -6.05 -28.57
CA PRO A 20 7.93 -7.39 -29.16
C PRO A 20 8.23 -8.46 -28.11
N ALA A 21 8.87 -8.13 -27.00
CA ALA A 21 9.06 -9.08 -25.89
C ALA A 21 7.71 -9.48 -25.25
N ALA A 22 6.83 -8.51 -24.97
CA ALA A 22 5.52 -8.77 -24.39
C ALA A 22 4.57 -9.53 -25.34
N GLN A 23 4.83 -9.50 -26.64
CA GLN A 23 4.09 -10.23 -27.66
C GLN A 23 4.83 -11.47 -28.17
N ALA A 24 5.91 -11.89 -27.51
CA ALA A 24 6.57 -13.16 -27.79
C ALA A 24 5.60 -14.33 -27.53
N SER A 25 5.96 -15.56 -27.91
CA SER A 25 5.09 -16.73 -27.70
C SER A 25 5.55 -17.56 -26.49
N PRO A 26 4.69 -17.78 -25.48
CA PRO A 26 3.35 -17.21 -25.31
C PRO A 26 3.41 -15.72 -24.93
N PRO A 27 2.39 -14.92 -25.29
CA PRO A 27 2.38 -13.50 -24.94
C PRO A 27 2.31 -13.33 -23.43
N ASP A 28 2.89 -12.23 -22.95
CA ASP A 28 2.78 -11.88 -21.53
C ASP A 28 1.30 -11.80 -21.14
N GLN A 29 1.00 -12.29 -19.94
CA GLN A 29 -0.36 -12.29 -19.43
C GLN A 29 -0.84 -10.84 -19.30
N SER A 30 -1.91 -10.52 -20.01
CA SER A 30 -2.49 -9.18 -19.96
C SER A 30 -3.15 -8.92 -18.60
N TRP A 31 -3.44 -9.94 -17.79
CA TRP A 31 -4.08 -9.84 -16.48
C TRP A 31 -3.79 -11.06 -15.59
N ILE A 32 -3.64 -10.81 -14.28
CA ILE A 32 -3.27 -11.77 -13.22
C ILE A 32 -4.15 -11.45 -11.99
N SER A 33 -4.88 -12.45 -11.49
CA SER A 33 -5.73 -12.29 -10.30
C SER A 33 -4.88 -12.04 -9.05
N GLY A 34 -5.39 -11.23 -8.12
CA GLY A 34 -4.66 -10.77 -6.95
C GLY A 34 -3.79 -9.55 -7.22
N LEU A 35 -3.21 -9.41 -8.42
CA LEU A 35 -2.26 -8.34 -8.73
C LEU A 35 -2.93 -7.11 -9.34
N TYR A 36 -3.91 -7.31 -10.21
CA TYR A 36 -4.54 -6.20 -10.95
C TYR A 36 -5.94 -5.84 -10.46
N ASP A 37 -6.56 -6.66 -9.63
CA ASP A 37 -7.92 -6.50 -9.10
C ASP A 37 -7.97 -5.85 -7.70
N ASN A 38 -6.83 -5.37 -7.18
CA ASN A 38 -6.70 -4.83 -5.81
C ASN A 38 -7.05 -5.90 -4.74
N ALA A 39 -6.76 -7.17 -5.01
CA ALA A 39 -7.00 -8.28 -4.09
C ALA A 39 -5.73 -8.80 -3.40
N ASP A 40 -4.68 -7.98 -3.30
CA ASP A 40 -3.44 -8.24 -2.56
C ASP A 40 -3.41 -7.67 -1.14
N PHE A 41 -4.49 -7.01 -0.71
CA PHE A 41 -4.69 -6.47 0.64
C PHE A 41 -3.71 -5.36 1.04
N ASP A 42 -3.13 -4.64 0.09
CA ASP A 42 -2.31 -3.46 0.36
C ASP A 42 -3.11 -2.33 1.03
N ASP A 43 -4.40 -2.22 0.72
CA ASP A 43 -5.39 -1.34 1.34
C ASP A 43 -5.57 -1.62 2.84
N VAL A 44 -5.60 -2.89 3.25
CA VAL A 44 -5.65 -3.31 4.65
C VAL A 44 -4.35 -2.94 5.37
N VAL A 45 -3.20 -3.18 4.73
CA VAL A 45 -1.90 -2.79 5.29
C VAL A 45 -1.82 -1.27 5.44
N LEU A 46 -2.28 -0.52 4.44
CA LEU A 46 -2.34 0.93 4.47
C LEU A 46 -3.28 1.44 5.56
N LEU A 47 -4.44 0.80 5.75
CA LEU A 47 -5.38 1.11 6.82
C LEU A 47 -4.76 0.91 8.21
N ILE A 48 -4.12 -0.24 8.44
CA ILE A 48 -3.48 -0.56 9.72
C ILE A 48 -2.32 0.42 10.02
N THR A 49 -1.46 0.67 9.03
CA THR A 49 -0.25 1.48 9.20
C THR A 49 -0.54 2.98 9.26
N SER A 50 -1.56 3.47 8.54
CA SER A 50 -2.01 4.87 8.65
C SER A 50 -2.58 5.18 10.03
N ASN A 51 -3.27 4.23 10.67
CA ASN A 51 -3.78 4.39 12.03
C ASN A 51 -2.65 4.36 13.09
N LEU A 52 -1.57 3.61 12.86
CA LEU A 52 -0.39 3.65 13.74
C LEU A 52 0.29 5.03 13.78
N GLY A 53 0.18 5.84 12.72
CA GLY A 53 0.64 7.23 12.74
C GLY A 53 -0.23 8.16 13.59
N ALA A 54 -1.49 7.79 13.86
CA ALA A 54 -2.43 8.53 14.70
C ALA A 54 -2.46 8.03 16.16
N VAL A 55 -1.99 6.82 16.41
CA VAL A 55 -1.73 6.33 17.76
C VAL A 55 -0.42 6.95 18.23
N GLU A 56 -0.50 7.97 19.10
CA GLU A 56 0.62 8.30 19.96
C GLU A 56 0.96 7.01 20.72
N LEU A 57 2.05 6.34 20.30
CA LEU A 57 2.61 5.22 21.04
C LEU A 57 3.09 5.79 22.36
N GLY A 58 2.18 5.88 23.33
CA GLY A 58 2.48 6.07 24.72
C GLY A 58 3.30 4.88 25.15
N ILE A 59 4.61 4.94 24.91
CA ILE A 59 5.58 4.04 25.51
C ILE A 59 5.55 4.40 26.99
N VAL A 60 4.58 3.83 27.70
CA VAL A 60 4.47 3.90 29.15
C VAL A 60 5.58 3.03 29.69
N TRP A 61 6.75 3.63 29.88
CA TRP A 61 7.75 3.05 30.77
C TRP A 61 7.11 2.98 32.15
N SER A 62 6.86 1.75 32.61
CA SER A 62 6.33 1.44 33.93
C SER A 62 7.35 1.85 34.99
N LEU A 63 7.33 3.12 35.40
CA LEU A 63 7.67 3.47 36.76
C LEU A 63 6.37 3.41 37.55
N ARG A 64 6.22 2.39 38.38
CA ARG A 64 5.11 2.30 39.34
C ARG A 64 5.30 3.40 40.39
N PRO A 65 4.30 4.28 40.55
CA PRO A 65 3.78 4.56 41.87
C PRO A 65 2.30 4.19 41.95
N VAL A 66 1.92 3.54 43.05
CA VAL A 66 0.57 3.08 43.37
C VAL A 66 -0.43 4.25 43.31
N ALA A 67 -1.37 4.22 42.37
CA ALA A 67 -2.44 5.21 42.29
C ALA A 67 -3.70 4.71 43.04
N ARG A 68 -4.14 5.52 43.99
CA ARG A 68 -5.43 5.43 44.69
C ARG A 68 -6.57 5.60 43.68
N VAL A 69 -7.56 4.72 43.70
CA VAL A 69 -8.75 4.81 42.85
C VAL A 69 -9.54 6.08 43.21
N ILE A 70 -9.59 7.05 42.30
CA ILE A 70 -10.42 8.26 42.41
C ILE A 70 -11.43 8.22 41.25
N GLY A 71 -12.57 7.59 41.49
CA GLY A 71 -13.74 7.68 40.60
C GLY A 71 -13.82 6.64 39.48
N LEU A 72 -15.06 6.33 39.12
CA LEU A 72 -15.44 5.40 38.07
C LEU A 72 -15.57 6.20 36.77
N VAL A 73 -14.66 6.00 35.82
CA VAL A 73 -14.75 6.60 34.48
C VAL A 73 -15.73 5.77 33.67
N MET A 74 -16.83 6.40 33.25
CA MET A 74 -17.75 5.79 32.30
C MET A 74 -17.03 5.58 30.96
N PRO A 75 -17.30 4.50 30.21
CA PRO A 75 -16.69 4.30 28.91
C PRO A 75 -17.01 5.51 28.03
N MET A 76 -16.01 6.32 27.74
CA MET A 76 -16.11 7.32 26.69
C MET A 76 -16.31 6.54 25.41
N GLU A 77 -17.48 6.69 24.80
CA GLU A 77 -17.74 6.21 23.45
C GLU A 77 -16.64 6.83 22.60
N ARG A 78 -15.67 6.01 22.20
CA ARG A 78 -14.68 6.44 21.23
C ARG A 78 -15.51 6.72 19.99
N GLU A 79 -15.65 7.99 19.63
CA GLU A 79 -15.99 8.31 18.25
C GLU A 79 -15.05 7.46 17.41
N HIS A 80 -15.62 6.51 16.68
CA HIS A 80 -14.89 5.86 15.61
C HIS A 80 -14.60 7.01 14.67
N GLN A 81 -13.41 7.60 14.81
CA GLN A 81 -12.93 8.59 13.89
C GLN A 81 -13.13 7.94 12.53
N ALA A 82 -14.06 8.49 11.76
CA ALA A 82 -14.39 7.96 10.46
C ALA A 82 -13.09 8.05 9.68
N VAL A 83 -12.39 6.93 9.58
CA VAL A 83 -11.21 6.83 8.74
C VAL A 83 -11.79 7.01 7.36
N CYS A 84 -11.63 8.20 6.78
CA CYS A 84 -11.92 8.40 5.37
C CYS A 84 -11.19 7.28 4.66
N PRO A 85 -11.88 6.37 3.96
CA PRO A 85 -11.18 5.37 3.17
C PRO A 85 -10.29 6.17 2.22
N LEU A 86 -8.97 6.02 2.39
CA LEU A 86 -8.02 6.46 1.39
C LEU A 86 -8.52 5.85 0.09
N SER A 87 -8.85 6.70 -0.88
CA SER A 87 -9.51 6.34 -2.12
C SER A 87 -9.01 4.99 -2.62
N SER A 88 -9.85 3.95 -2.53
CA SER A 88 -9.56 2.66 -3.16
C SER A 88 -9.44 2.95 -4.65
N VAL A 89 -8.23 2.75 -5.20
CA VAL A 89 -8.06 2.71 -6.64
C VAL A 89 -8.86 1.50 -7.11
N LEU A 90 -9.81 1.71 -8.02
CA LEU A 90 -10.53 0.59 -8.60
C LEU A 90 -9.54 -0.30 -9.34
N GLY A 91 -9.52 -1.58 -8.99
CA GLY A 91 -8.74 -2.59 -9.69
C GLY A 91 -9.12 -2.63 -11.19
N ARG A 92 -8.16 -3.04 -12.01
CA ARG A 92 -8.37 -3.31 -13.43
C ARG A 92 -9.18 -4.59 -13.58
N ALA A 93 -10.31 -4.50 -14.28
CA ALA A 93 -11.13 -5.67 -14.62
C ALA A 93 -10.34 -6.67 -15.51
N PRO A 94 -10.67 -7.98 -15.40
CA PRO A 94 -10.11 -8.98 -16.31
C PRO A 94 -10.49 -8.67 -17.77
N PRO A 95 -9.63 -9.04 -18.74
CA PRO A 95 -9.95 -8.91 -20.16
C PRO A 95 -11.17 -9.77 -20.51
N LEU A 96 -11.96 -9.30 -21.47
CA LEU A 96 -13.05 -10.09 -22.05
C LEU A 96 -12.46 -11.28 -22.83
N ALA A 97 -13.08 -12.44 -22.71
CA ALA A 97 -12.67 -13.68 -23.38
C ALA A 97 -12.91 -13.64 -24.90
#